data_AF-A0A2G6MSJ9-F1
#
_entry.id   AF-A0A2G6MSJ9-F1
#
_cell.length_a   1.000
_cell.length_b   1.000
_cell.length_c   1.000
_cell.angle_alpha   90.00
_cell.angle_beta   90.00
_cell.angle_gamma   90.00
#
_symmetry.space_group_name_H-M   'P 1'
#
loop_
_entity.id
_entity.type
_entity.pdbx_description
1 polymer ?
#
loop_
_entity_poly.entity_id
_entity_poly.type
_entity_poly.pdbx_seq_one_letter_code
_entity_poly.pdbx_strand_id
1 'polypeptide(L)'
;MLLNSLFRHWSYRLFAPGTMLRERYEALKQLLSYDIQCHEQMAEFQDMLHGGQPEDLVAIRSRFAHFSTHIMGMVNALETLDPVSSASLKRYHKKFDFYTRFLLAPPKIEYTPPFVLPLAQIGADSKNIGNKARYLALLHNDSLASVPAGFAVTTGGYHYFIEYNDLRDAIDQLLGKLHIHSQASLIDLSQQLQQLIMEGEVPPVLEEELLAGFTQLQKETPEQKIQVAVRSSAMVEDSALSFAGQYTTCLGVEQAALCEKYKEVLASK
;
A
#
# COMPACT_ATOMS: atom_id res chain seq x y z
N MET A 1 -2.47 -19.82 34.72
CA MET A 1 -2.93 -18.42 34.81
C MET A 1 -4.33 -18.26 35.39
N LEU A 2 -5.34 -19.05 34.96
CA LEU A 2 -6.71 -19.01 35.50
C LEU A 2 -6.84 -19.29 37.02
N LEU A 3 -6.03 -20.19 37.57
CA LEU A 3 -6.08 -20.50 39.02
C LEU A 3 -5.63 -19.32 39.90
N ASN A 4 -4.60 -18.58 39.48
CA ASN A 4 -4.12 -17.41 40.24
C ASN A 4 -5.09 -16.21 40.11
N SER A 5 -5.74 -16.03 38.95
CA SER A 5 -6.76 -14.98 38.81
C SER A 5 -8.00 -15.29 39.63
N LEU A 6 -8.44 -16.56 39.65
CA LEU A 6 -9.56 -17.02 40.48
C LEU A 6 -9.25 -16.89 41.98
N PHE A 7 -8.06 -17.28 42.42
CA PHE A 7 -7.65 -17.17 43.83
C PHE A 7 -7.54 -15.71 44.28
N ARG A 8 -7.00 -14.83 43.42
CA ARG A 8 -6.95 -13.39 43.67
C ARG A 8 -8.36 -12.80 43.74
N HIS A 9 -9.25 -13.15 42.82
CA HIS A 9 -10.66 -12.74 42.82
C HIS A 9 -11.39 -13.16 44.09
N TRP A 10 -11.12 -14.36 44.59
CA TRP A 10 -11.71 -14.89 45.83
C TRP A 10 -11.16 -14.19 47.08
N SER A 11 -9.84 -13.97 47.15
CA SER A 11 -9.19 -13.28 48.27
C SER A 11 -9.62 -11.81 48.39
N TYR A 12 -9.74 -11.07 47.29
CA TYR A 12 -10.18 -9.66 47.31
C TYR A 12 -11.65 -9.50 47.70
N ARG A 13 -12.50 -10.47 47.34
CA ARG A 13 -13.91 -10.48 47.73
C ARG A 13 -14.12 -10.62 49.25
N LEU A 14 -13.16 -11.22 49.95
CA LEU A 14 -13.16 -11.41 51.40
C LEU A 14 -12.46 -10.28 52.16
N PHE A 15 -11.41 -9.67 51.60
CA PHE A 15 -10.54 -8.73 52.34
C PHE A 15 -10.63 -7.25 51.90
N ALA A 16 -11.20 -6.91 50.74
CA ALA A 16 -11.32 -5.53 50.26
C ALA A 16 -12.53 -5.30 49.32
N PRO A 17 -13.78 -5.37 49.81
CA PRO A 17 -14.98 -5.29 48.97
C PRO A 17 -15.14 -3.95 48.23
N GLY A 18 -14.67 -2.84 48.82
CA GLY A 18 -14.74 -1.51 48.21
C GLY A 18 -13.83 -1.33 46.99
N THR A 19 -12.66 -1.97 46.97
CA THR A 19 -11.74 -1.89 45.82
C THR A 19 -12.26 -2.71 44.64
N MET A 20 -12.83 -3.89 44.91
CA MET A 20 -13.43 -4.75 43.89
C MET A 20 -14.66 -4.11 43.23
N LEU A 21 -15.50 -3.42 44.02
CA LEU A 21 -16.64 -2.67 43.49
C LEU A 21 -16.18 -1.51 42.59
N ARG A 22 -15.13 -0.78 43.01
CA ARG A 22 -14.55 0.31 42.22
C ARG A 22 -13.94 -0.20 40.91
N GLU A 23 -13.16 -1.28 40.95
CA GLU A 23 -12.58 -1.90 39.75
C GLU A 23 -13.64 -2.33 38.75
N ARG A 24 -14.73 -2.96 39.23
CA ARG A 24 -15.87 -3.33 38.38
C ARG A 24 -16.60 -2.12 37.82
N TYR A 25 -16.79 -1.08 38.62
CA TYR A 25 -17.43 0.15 38.16
C TYR A 25 -16.60 0.86 37.08
N GLU A 26 -15.29 0.96 37.24
CA GLU A 26 -14.40 1.52 36.21
C GLU A 26 -14.37 0.64 34.94
N ALA A 27 -14.33 -0.67 35.09
CA ALA A 27 -14.42 -1.59 33.95
C ALA A 27 -15.74 -1.44 33.19
N LEU A 28 -16.87 -1.22 33.89
CA LEU A 28 -18.16 -0.95 33.24
C LEU A 28 -18.13 0.37 32.46
N LYS A 29 -17.55 1.44 33.01
CA LYS A 29 -17.39 2.70 32.28
C LYS A 29 -16.54 2.53 31.02
N GLN A 30 -15.42 1.80 31.12
CA GLN A 30 -14.57 1.51 29.98
C GLN A 30 -15.31 0.69 28.93
N LEU A 31 -16.07 -0.33 29.36
CA LEU A 31 -16.90 -1.13 28.46
C LEU A 31 -17.87 -0.25 27.67
N LEU A 32 -18.62 0.63 28.34
CA LEU A 32 -19.58 1.54 27.70
C LEU A 32 -18.87 2.52 26.75
N SER A 33 -17.70 3.03 27.13
CA SER A 33 -16.92 3.91 26.26
C SER A 33 -16.47 3.21 24.97
N TYR A 34 -15.95 1.98 25.08
CA TYR A 34 -15.53 1.22 23.91
C TYR A 34 -16.70 0.73 23.06
N ASP A 35 -17.85 0.44 23.68
CA ASP A 35 -19.09 0.06 22.98
C ASP A 35 -19.57 1.19 22.06
N ILE A 36 -19.62 2.43 22.57
CA ILE A 36 -19.94 3.63 21.78
C ILE A 36 -18.97 3.78 20.61
N GLN A 37 -17.66 3.70 20.86
CA GLN A 37 -16.64 3.83 19.81
C GLN A 37 -16.75 2.72 18.75
N CYS A 38 -17.04 1.48 19.15
CA CYS A 38 -17.27 0.39 18.21
C CYS A 38 -18.50 0.66 17.35
N HIS A 39 -19.59 1.15 17.93
CA HIS A 39 -20.81 1.49 17.19
C HIS A 39 -20.61 2.63 16.19
N GLU A 40 -19.88 3.68 16.57
CA GLU A 40 -19.51 4.76 15.67
C GLU A 40 -18.70 4.24 14.46
N GLN A 41 -17.68 3.41 14.70
CA GLN A 41 -16.88 2.83 13.62
C GLN A 41 -17.67 1.84 12.75
N MET A 42 -18.61 1.08 13.33
CA MET A 42 -19.50 0.23 12.55
C MET A 42 -20.40 1.05 11.63
N ALA A 43 -20.90 2.21 12.08
CA ALA A 43 -21.65 3.14 11.24
C ALA A 43 -20.78 3.67 10.10
N GLU A 44 -19.53 4.07 10.37
CA GLU A 44 -18.59 4.50 9.32
C GLU A 44 -18.35 3.39 8.27
N PHE A 45 -18.12 2.14 8.69
CA PHE A 45 -17.97 1.03 7.75
C PHE A 45 -19.23 0.77 6.93
N GLN A 46 -20.41 0.95 7.55
CA GLN A 46 -21.68 0.80 6.85
C GLN A 46 -21.87 1.91 5.82
N ASP A 47 -21.52 3.15 6.16
CA ASP A 47 -21.55 4.29 5.24
C ASP A 47 -20.59 4.09 4.07
N MET A 48 -19.39 3.54 4.30
CA MET A 48 -18.46 3.19 3.23
C MET A 48 -19.02 2.11 2.29
N LEU A 49 -19.61 1.06 2.86
CA LEU A 49 -20.17 -0.04 2.08
C LEU A 49 -21.35 0.40 1.20
N HIS A 50 -22.21 1.28 1.70
CA HIS A 50 -23.41 1.73 0.99
C HIS A 50 -23.22 3.02 0.20
N GLY A 51 -22.23 3.85 0.56
CA GLY A 51 -21.95 5.13 -0.08
C GLY A 51 -21.38 5.00 -1.49
N GLY A 52 -20.85 3.82 -1.85
CA GLY A 52 -20.30 3.52 -3.16
C GLY A 52 -19.09 4.39 -3.54
N GLN A 53 -18.50 5.09 -2.57
CA GLN A 53 -17.37 5.98 -2.79
C GLN A 53 -16.06 5.19 -2.78
N PRO A 54 -15.09 5.53 -3.65
CA PRO A 54 -13.76 4.97 -3.59
C PRO A 54 -13.07 5.35 -2.28
N GLU A 55 -12.46 4.37 -1.62
CA GLU A 55 -11.68 4.55 -0.39
C GLU A 55 -10.30 3.91 -0.57
N ASP A 56 -9.29 4.48 0.09
CA ASP A 56 -7.93 3.95 0.04
C ASP A 56 -7.79 2.72 0.97
N LEU A 57 -7.12 1.67 0.48
CA LEU A 57 -6.98 0.42 1.24
C LEU A 57 -6.16 0.61 2.52
N VAL A 58 -5.19 1.52 2.53
CA VAL A 58 -4.41 1.85 3.73
C VAL A 58 -5.30 2.53 4.77
N ALA A 59 -6.18 3.44 4.34
CA ALA A 59 -7.17 4.06 5.21
C ALA A 59 -8.13 3.02 5.81
N ILE A 60 -8.63 2.07 5.00
CA ILE A 60 -9.48 0.96 5.47
C ILE A 60 -8.74 0.11 6.52
N ARG A 61 -7.48 -0.28 6.26
CA ARG A 61 -6.66 -1.05 7.22
C ARG A 61 -6.45 -0.30 8.53
N SER A 62 -6.18 1.01 8.46
CA SER A 62 -5.99 1.86 9.64
C SER A 62 -7.26 1.94 10.48
N ARG A 63 -8.43 2.14 9.86
CA ARG A 63 -9.73 2.13 10.54
C ARG A 63 -10.04 0.79 11.20
N PHE A 64 -9.81 -0.31 10.48
CA PHE A 64 -9.97 -1.65 11.04
C PHE A 64 -9.04 -1.90 12.25
N ALA A 65 -7.79 -1.44 12.19
CA ALA A 65 -6.85 -1.57 13.30
C ALA A 65 -7.35 -0.84 14.56
N HIS A 66 -7.91 0.36 14.42
CA HIS A 66 -8.55 1.08 15.53
C HIS A 66 -9.77 0.33 16.06
N PHE A 67 -10.66 -0.11 15.17
CA PHE A 67 -11.85 -0.88 15.55
C PHE A 67 -11.53 -2.15 16.33
N SER A 68 -10.55 -2.93 15.86
CA SER A 68 -10.10 -4.12 16.56
C SER A 68 -9.49 -3.79 17.93
N THR A 69 -8.83 -2.63 18.08
CA THR A 69 -8.30 -2.16 19.36
C THR A 69 -9.42 -1.84 20.35
N HIS A 70 -10.48 -1.16 19.92
CA HIS A 70 -11.64 -0.88 20.76
C HIS A 70 -12.38 -2.17 21.18
N ILE A 71 -12.55 -3.14 20.28
CA ILE A 71 -13.12 -4.45 20.64
C ILE A 71 -12.25 -5.15 21.69
N MET A 72 -10.92 -5.15 21.53
CA MET A 72 -10.03 -5.71 22.55
C MET A 72 -10.20 -5.00 23.90
N GLY A 73 -10.40 -3.68 23.87
CA GLY A 73 -10.77 -2.88 25.04
C GLY A 73 -12.04 -3.39 25.73
N MET A 74 -13.12 -3.63 24.97
CA MET A 74 -14.37 -4.23 25.49
C MET A 74 -14.14 -5.62 26.08
N VAL A 75 -13.38 -6.47 25.40
CA VAL A 75 -13.07 -7.83 25.87
C VAL A 75 -12.32 -7.79 27.20
N ASN A 76 -11.32 -6.93 27.34
CA ASN A 76 -10.57 -6.78 28.59
C ASN A 76 -11.46 -6.22 29.73
N ALA A 77 -12.37 -5.29 29.42
CA ALA A 77 -13.33 -4.78 30.39
C ALA A 77 -14.32 -5.86 30.86
N LEU A 78 -14.83 -6.69 29.93
CA LEU A 78 -15.68 -7.84 30.24
C LEU A 78 -14.96 -8.91 31.07
N GLU A 79 -13.69 -9.19 30.75
CA GLU A 79 -12.82 -10.06 31.57
C GLU A 79 -12.64 -9.55 33.00
N THR A 80 -12.62 -8.23 33.20
CA THR A 80 -12.52 -7.63 34.54
C THR A 80 -13.86 -7.72 35.30
N LEU A 81 -15.00 -7.60 34.60
CA LEU A 81 -16.33 -7.69 35.18
C LEU A 81 -16.70 -9.13 35.57
N ASP A 82 -16.58 -10.06 34.61
CA ASP A 82 -16.93 -11.47 34.75
C ASP A 82 -15.94 -12.38 33.98
N PRO A 83 -14.81 -12.76 34.63
CA PRO A 83 -13.77 -13.56 34.01
C PRO A 83 -14.21 -14.95 33.52
N VAL A 84 -15.28 -15.52 34.09
CA VAL A 84 -15.71 -16.89 33.79
C VAL A 84 -16.48 -16.93 32.48
N SER A 85 -17.47 -16.04 32.33
CA SER A 85 -18.30 -15.99 31.15
C SER A 85 -17.54 -15.44 29.93
N SER A 86 -16.55 -14.58 30.15
CA SER A 86 -15.80 -13.93 29.06
C SER A 86 -14.52 -14.66 28.62
N ALA A 87 -14.16 -15.79 29.27
CA ALA A 87 -12.86 -16.45 29.09
C ALA A 87 -12.51 -16.83 27.64
N SER A 88 -13.52 -16.99 26.78
CA SER A 88 -13.35 -17.34 25.37
C SER A 88 -13.25 -16.12 24.44
N LEU A 89 -13.73 -14.94 24.88
CA LEU A 89 -13.88 -13.76 24.01
C LEU A 89 -12.55 -13.30 23.42
N LYS A 90 -11.47 -13.30 24.21
CA LYS A 90 -10.13 -12.96 23.74
C LYS A 90 -9.61 -13.87 22.65
N ARG A 91 -9.96 -15.16 22.70
CA ARG A 91 -9.61 -16.12 21.66
C ARG A 91 -10.41 -15.86 20.37
N TYR A 92 -11.69 -15.55 20.48
CA TYR A 92 -12.52 -15.21 19.32
C TYR A 92 -12.07 -13.89 18.68
N HIS A 93 -11.80 -12.86 19.49
CA HIS A 93 -11.23 -11.59 19.02
C HIS A 93 -9.95 -11.81 18.22
N LYS A 94 -8.96 -12.52 18.79
CA LYS A 94 -7.71 -12.83 18.08
C LYS A 94 -7.93 -13.58 16.76
N LYS A 95 -8.87 -14.52 16.73
CA LYS A 95 -9.20 -15.31 15.53
C LYS A 95 -9.76 -14.43 14.42
N PHE A 96 -10.74 -13.56 14.73
CA PHE A 96 -11.35 -12.68 13.74
C PHE A 96 -10.45 -11.53 13.34
N ASP A 97 -9.71 -10.93 14.29
CA ASP A 97 -8.67 -9.94 13.99
C ASP A 97 -7.64 -10.49 12.99
N PHE A 98 -7.15 -11.72 13.22
CA PHE A 98 -6.25 -12.39 12.29
C PHE A 98 -6.86 -12.57 10.90
N TYR A 99 -8.07 -13.13 10.79
CA TYR A 99 -8.69 -13.35 9.49
C TYR A 99 -8.97 -12.05 8.74
N THR A 100 -9.45 -11.01 9.43
CA THR A 100 -9.73 -9.74 8.75
C THR A 100 -8.43 -9.05 8.34
N ARG A 101 -7.38 -9.05 9.16
CA ARG A 101 -6.05 -8.55 8.75
C ARG A 101 -5.49 -9.32 7.56
N PHE A 102 -5.71 -10.64 7.53
CA PHE A 102 -5.30 -11.47 6.41
C PHE A 102 -6.05 -11.12 5.13
N LEU A 103 -7.38 -10.91 5.21
CA LEU A 103 -8.19 -10.47 4.06
C LEU A 103 -7.81 -9.07 3.57
N LEU A 104 -7.37 -8.20 4.47
CA LEU A 104 -6.94 -6.83 4.17
C LEU A 104 -5.44 -6.72 3.85
N ALA A 105 -4.69 -7.83 3.87
CA ALA A 105 -3.26 -7.81 3.63
C ALA A 105 -2.97 -7.36 2.19
N PRO A 106 -1.98 -6.47 1.96
CA PRO A 106 -1.59 -6.11 0.61
C PRO A 106 -1.13 -7.37 -0.14
N PRO A 107 -1.31 -7.41 -1.48
CA PRO A 107 -0.77 -8.50 -2.29
C PRO A 107 0.74 -8.59 -2.07
N LYS A 108 1.27 -9.82 -2.16
CA LYS A 108 2.72 -10.03 -2.09
C LYS A 108 3.39 -9.22 -3.20
N ILE A 109 4.34 -8.38 -2.80
CA ILE A 109 5.11 -7.56 -3.71
C ILE A 109 6.32 -8.37 -4.17
N GLU A 110 6.51 -8.47 -5.49
CA GLU A 110 7.67 -9.10 -6.10
C GLU A 110 8.58 -8.02 -6.69
N TYR A 111 9.85 -8.06 -6.33
CA TYR A 111 10.88 -7.13 -6.79
C TYR A 111 12.16 -7.90 -7.19
N THR A 112 11.99 -9.00 -7.91
CA THR A 112 13.11 -9.79 -8.42
C THR A 112 13.53 -9.30 -9.80
N PRO A 113 14.84 -9.30 -10.13
CA PRO A 113 15.31 -9.05 -11.48
C PRO A 113 14.71 -10.03 -12.51
N PRO A 114 14.64 -9.65 -13.80
CA PRO A 114 15.14 -8.39 -14.37
C PRO A 114 14.23 -7.20 -14.06
N PHE A 115 14.84 -6.04 -13.80
CA PHE A 115 14.15 -4.78 -13.57
C PHE A 115 13.89 -4.00 -14.85
N VAL A 116 14.69 -4.24 -15.88
CA VAL A 116 14.54 -3.67 -17.22
C VAL A 116 14.43 -4.79 -18.24
N LEU A 117 13.43 -4.70 -19.12
CA LEU A 117 13.20 -5.65 -20.20
C LEU A 117 13.19 -4.93 -21.56
N PRO A 118 14.02 -5.36 -22.53
CA PRO A 118 13.89 -4.91 -23.92
C PRO A 118 12.50 -5.24 -24.48
N LEU A 119 11.94 -4.37 -25.33
CA LEU A 119 10.62 -4.61 -25.95
C LEU A 119 10.55 -5.95 -26.69
N ALA A 120 11.65 -6.35 -27.33
CA ALA A 120 11.80 -7.63 -28.03
C ALA A 120 11.59 -8.87 -27.13
N GLN A 121 11.74 -8.72 -25.81
CA GLN A 121 11.62 -9.81 -24.84
C GLN A 121 10.28 -9.79 -24.08
N ILE A 122 9.42 -8.81 -24.34
CA ILE A 122 8.13 -8.66 -23.67
C ILE A 122 7.05 -9.38 -24.48
N GLY A 123 6.46 -10.41 -23.89
CA GLY A 123 5.38 -11.19 -24.50
C GLY A 123 3.99 -10.81 -23.98
N ALA A 124 2.95 -11.43 -24.54
CA ALA A 124 1.56 -11.22 -24.10
C ALA A 124 1.35 -11.61 -22.63
N ASP A 125 2.08 -12.61 -22.15
CA ASP A 125 2.03 -13.17 -20.80
C ASP A 125 2.91 -12.43 -19.78
N SER A 126 3.63 -11.37 -20.19
CA SER A 126 4.47 -10.57 -19.28
C SER A 126 3.60 -9.80 -18.28
N LYS A 127 3.44 -10.37 -17.08
CA LYS A 127 2.60 -9.84 -15.98
C LYS A 127 3.24 -8.73 -15.16
N ASN A 128 4.51 -8.40 -15.40
CA ASN A 128 5.26 -7.39 -14.65
C ASN A 128 5.54 -6.14 -15.51
N ILE A 129 4.79 -5.94 -16.58
CA ILE A 129 4.93 -4.81 -17.51
C ILE A 129 3.57 -4.13 -17.68
N GLY A 130 3.54 -2.79 -17.58
CA GLY A 130 2.32 -2.03 -17.79
C GLY A 130 1.77 -2.14 -19.22
N ASN A 131 0.48 -1.87 -19.39
CA ASN A 131 -0.23 -2.21 -20.63
C ASN A 131 0.29 -1.46 -21.86
N LYS A 132 0.61 -0.16 -21.76
CA LYS A 132 1.18 0.61 -22.89
C LYS A 132 2.46 -0.02 -23.42
N ALA A 133 3.40 -0.32 -22.53
CA ALA A 133 4.66 -0.96 -22.90
C ALA A 133 4.45 -2.36 -23.48
N ARG A 134 3.51 -3.13 -22.90
CA ARG A 134 3.16 -4.47 -23.41
C ARG A 134 2.54 -4.41 -24.81
N TYR A 135 1.58 -3.53 -25.06
CA TYR A 135 1.00 -3.36 -26.40
C TYR A 135 2.02 -2.89 -27.42
N LEU A 136 2.89 -1.96 -27.02
CA LEU A 136 3.97 -1.46 -27.88
C LEU A 136 4.96 -2.59 -28.22
N ALA A 137 5.30 -3.46 -27.25
CA ALA A 137 6.11 -4.64 -27.49
C ALA A 137 5.42 -5.66 -28.42
N LEU A 138 4.12 -5.92 -28.26
CA LEU A 138 3.38 -6.81 -29.16
C LEU A 138 3.38 -6.29 -30.60
N LEU A 139 3.13 -4.99 -30.80
CA LEU A 139 3.20 -4.37 -32.13
C LEU A 139 4.61 -4.47 -32.75
N HIS A 140 5.65 -4.32 -31.93
CA HIS A 140 7.04 -4.47 -32.35
C HIS A 140 7.37 -5.92 -32.72
N ASN A 141 7.03 -6.88 -31.87
CA ASN A 141 7.40 -8.30 -32.01
C ASN A 141 6.65 -8.97 -33.17
N ASP A 142 5.37 -8.65 -33.35
CA ASP A 142 4.54 -9.18 -34.44
C ASP A 142 4.75 -8.44 -35.76
N SER A 143 5.68 -7.47 -35.80
CA SER A 143 5.97 -6.64 -36.99
C SER A 143 4.71 -5.97 -37.59
N LEU A 144 3.72 -5.66 -36.74
CA LEU A 144 2.44 -5.09 -37.16
C LEU A 144 2.57 -3.59 -37.48
N ALA A 145 3.58 -2.92 -36.91
CA ALA A 145 3.89 -1.52 -37.17
C ALA A 145 5.40 -1.27 -37.01
N SER A 146 5.89 -0.17 -37.59
CA SER A 146 7.24 0.33 -37.31
C SER A 146 7.26 0.95 -35.93
N VAL A 147 7.70 0.18 -34.94
CA VAL A 147 7.82 0.59 -33.55
C VAL A 147 9.30 0.84 -33.23
N PRO A 148 9.68 2.05 -32.74
CA PRO A 148 11.04 2.33 -32.32
C PRO A 148 11.53 1.31 -31.28
N ALA A 149 12.82 0.95 -31.35
CA ALA A 149 13.45 0.14 -30.33
C ALA A 149 13.37 0.82 -28.95
N GLY A 150 13.29 0.00 -27.90
CA GLY A 150 13.09 0.49 -26.54
C GLY A 150 13.15 -0.62 -25.51
N PHE A 151 12.96 -0.22 -24.26
CA PHE A 151 12.83 -1.13 -23.13
C PHE A 151 11.77 -0.60 -22.16
N ALA A 152 11.33 -1.46 -21.26
CA ALA A 152 10.39 -1.12 -20.20
C ALA A 152 10.98 -1.46 -18.84
N VAL A 153 10.77 -0.58 -17.86
CA VAL A 153 11.04 -0.89 -16.46
C VAL A 153 9.89 -1.74 -15.94
N THR A 154 10.21 -2.86 -15.30
CA THR A 154 9.22 -3.78 -14.74
C THR A 154 8.58 -3.21 -13.48
N THR A 155 7.40 -3.73 -13.11
CA THR A 155 6.80 -3.46 -11.81
C THR A 155 7.72 -3.89 -10.67
N GLY A 156 8.53 -4.93 -10.89
CA GLY A 156 9.58 -5.34 -9.97
C GLY A 156 10.64 -4.26 -9.77
N GLY A 157 11.03 -3.54 -10.82
CA GLY A 157 11.95 -2.40 -10.74
C GLY A 157 11.38 -1.23 -9.93
N TYR A 158 10.10 -0.90 -10.15
CA TYR A 158 9.40 0.08 -9.31
C TYR A 158 9.36 -0.36 -7.84
N HIS A 159 8.99 -1.61 -7.57
CA HIS A 159 8.95 -2.11 -6.20
C HIS A 159 10.33 -2.12 -5.56
N TYR A 160 11.37 -2.51 -6.30
CA TYR A 160 12.74 -2.46 -5.81
C TYR A 160 13.16 -1.04 -5.44
N PHE A 161 12.81 -0.03 -6.25
CA PHE A 161 13.03 1.38 -5.92
C PHE A 161 12.36 1.79 -4.61
N ILE A 162 11.09 1.41 -4.41
CA ILE A 162 10.33 1.75 -3.20
C ILE A 162 10.94 1.08 -1.95
N GLU A 163 11.27 -0.21 -2.04
CA GLU A 163 11.79 -0.97 -0.90
C GLU A 163 13.25 -0.60 -0.58
N TYR A 164 14.10 -0.33 -1.58
CA TYR A 164 15.49 0.10 -1.37
C TYR A 164 15.61 1.41 -0.59
N ASN A 165 14.63 2.31 -0.78
CA ASN A 165 14.58 3.62 -0.14
C ASN A 165 13.71 3.63 1.13
N ASP A 166 13.22 2.47 1.59
CA ASP A 166 12.30 2.36 2.75
C ASP A 166 11.05 3.27 2.65
N LEU A 167 10.58 3.58 1.43
CA LEU A 167 9.51 4.57 1.23
C LEU A 167 8.13 4.02 1.54
N ARG A 168 7.97 2.69 1.67
CA ARG A 168 6.67 2.02 1.83
C ARG A 168 5.89 2.59 3.01
N ASP A 169 6.50 2.60 4.18
CA ASP A 169 5.83 3.02 5.41
C ASP A 169 5.48 4.52 5.37
N ALA A 170 6.36 5.34 4.80
CA ALA A 170 6.10 6.78 4.64
C ALA A 170 4.94 7.04 3.67
N ILE A 171 4.89 6.32 2.55
CA ILE A 171 3.78 6.39 1.59
C ILE A 171 2.46 5.96 2.26
N ASP A 172 2.47 4.82 2.96
CA ASP A 172 1.29 4.30 3.64
C ASP A 172 0.79 5.26 4.74
N GLN A 173 1.69 5.93 5.47
CA GLN A 173 1.31 6.95 6.45
C GLN A 173 0.67 8.19 5.82
N LEU A 174 1.15 8.63 4.66
CA LEU A 174 0.57 9.75 3.92
C LEU A 174 -0.81 9.37 3.35
N LEU A 175 -0.92 8.21 2.71
CA LEU A 175 -2.18 7.71 2.17
C LEU A 175 -3.22 7.42 3.28
N GLY A 176 -2.79 6.98 4.46
CA GLY A 176 -3.66 6.80 5.61
C GLY A 176 -4.32 8.10 6.12
N LYS A 177 -3.81 9.28 5.73
CA LYS A 177 -4.36 10.60 6.05
C LYS A 177 -5.17 11.20 4.88
N LEU A 178 -5.26 10.49 3.75
CA LEU A 178 -5.89 11.00 2.54
C LEU A 178 -7.39 11.16 2.72
N HIS A 179 -7.88 12.36 2.41
CA HIS A 179 -9.30 12.62 2.24
C HIS A 179 -9.60 12.79 0.75
N ILE A 180 -10.08 11.71 0.12
CA ILE A 180 -10.31 11.63 -1.34
C ILE A 180 -11.30 12.70 -1.84
N HIS A 181 -12.17 13.21 -0.97
CA HIS A 181 -13.13 14.26 -1.30
C HIS A 181 -12.64 15.69 -1.05
N SER A 182 -11.45 15.87 -0.49
CA SER A 182 -10.86 17.18 -0.23
C SER A 182 -9.80 17.48 -1.28
N GLN A 183 -10.10 18.43 -2.17
CA GLN A 183 -9.14 18.88 -3.18
C GLN A 183 -7.83 19.38 -2.56
N ALA A 184 -7.91 20.07 -1.42
CA ALA A 184 -6.72 20.51 -0.69
C ALA A 184 -5.90 19.32 -0.19
N SER A 185 -6.56 18.32 0.42
CA SER A 185 -5.88 17.09 0.87
C SER A 185 -5.20 16.34 -0.28
N LEU A 186 -5.86 16.27 -1.45
CA LEU A 186 -5.32 15.62 -2.64
C LEU A 186 -4.06 16.32 -3.15
N ILE A 187 -4.09 17.66 -3.27
CA ILE A 187 -2.95 18.44 -3.75
C ILE A 187 -1.79 18.33 -2.76
N ASP A 188 -2.04 18.57 -1.48
CA ASP A 188 -1.00 18.60 -0.46
C ASP A 188 -0.31 17.24 -0.28
N LEU A 189 -1.08 16.14 -0.29
CA LEU A 189 -0.51 14.79 -0.19
C LEU A 189 0.16 14.34 -1.48
N SER A 190 -0.36 14.72 -2.65
CA SER A 190 0.30 14.41 -3.93
C SER A 190 1.66 15.09 -4.03
N GLN A 191 1.79 16.35 -3.60
CA GLN A 191 3.08 17.04 -3.56
C GLN A 191 4.08 16.38 -2.60
N GLN A 192 3.62 15.96 -1.42
CA GLN A 192 4.47 15.24 -0.45
C GLN A 192 4.94 13.89 -1.00
N LEU A 193 4.05 13.13 -1.65
CA LEU A 193 4.38 11.85 -2.29
C LEU A 193 5.36 12.05 -3.46
N GLN A 194 5.14 13.04 -4.31
CA GLN A 194 6.04 13.39 -5.40
C GLN A 194 7.44 13.72 -4.88
N GLN A 195 7.53 14.58 -3.86
CA GLN A 195 8.80 14.95 -3.24
C GLN A 195 9.51 13.72 -2.66
N LEU A 196 8.78 12.85 -1.95
CA LEU A 196 9.32 11.63 -1.37
C LEU A 196 9.93 10.69 -2.42
N ILE A 197 9.28 10.53 -3.58
CA ILE A 197 9.82 9.75 -4.70
C ILE A 197 11.05 10.43 -5.33
N MET A 198 11.02 11.75 -5.48
CA MET A 198 12.13 12.51 -6.07
C MET A 198 13.39 12.51 -5.19
N GLU A 199 13.23 12.50 -3.87
CA GLU A 199 14.32 12.39 -2.89
C GLU A 199 14.94 10.98 -2.85
N GLY A 200 14.23 9.95 -3.31
CA GLY A 200 14.74 8.59 -3.39
C GLY A 200 15.92 8.44 -4.36
N GLU A 201 16.82 7.51 -4.03
CA GLU A 201 17.96 7.12 -4.85
C GLU A 201 17.58 5.95 -5.77
N VAL A 202 18.02 5.99 -7.04
CA VAL A 202 17.82 4.84 -7.93
C VAL A 202 18.77 3.73 -7.47
N PRO A 203 18.27 2.53 -7.13
CA PRO A 203 19.13 1.45 -6.65
C PRO A 203 20.22 1.10 -7.68
N PRO A 204 21.47 0.82 -7.26
CA PRO A 204 22.59 0.60 -8.18
C PRO A 204 22.32 -0.46 -9.26
N VAL A 205 21.65 -1.56 -8.90
CA VAL A 205 21.30 -2.64 -9.86
C VAL A 205 20.27 -2.16 -10.88
N LEU A 206 19.29 -1.36 -10.46
CA LEU A 206 18.29 -0.79 -11.36
C LEU A 206 18.94 0.27 -12.28
N GLU A 207 19.81 1.11 -11.74
CA GLU A 207 20.58 2.08 -12.52
C GLU A 207 21.45 1.40 -13.58
N GLU A 208 22.18 0.36 -13.21
CA GLU A 208 23.00 -0.42 -14.15
C GLU A 208 22.14 -1.00 -15.28
N GLU A 209 20.99 -1.60 -14.97
CA GLU A 209 20.09 -2.15 -15.97
C GLU A 209 19.47 -1.06 -16.89
N LEU A 210 19.13 0.11 -16.33
CA LEU A 210 18.65 1.26 -17.11
C LEU A 210 19.70 1.76 -18.10
N LEU A 211 20.94 1.95 -17.62
CA LEU A 211 22.06 2.42 -18.45
C LEU A 211 22.48 1.37 -19.47
N ALA A 212 22.42 0.09 -19.13
CA ALA A 212 22.66 -1.02 -20.05
C ALA A 212 21.59 -1.05 -21.16
N GLY A 213 20.31 -0.86 -20.81
CA GLY A 213 19.21 -0.73 -21.76
C GLY A 213 19.42 0.44 -22.73
N PHE A 214 19.78 1.62 -22.22
CA PHE A 214 20.09 2.78 -23.07
C PHE A 214 21.28 2.51 -24.00
N THR A 215 22.36 1.95 -23.46
CA THR A 215 23.58 1.63 -24.21
C THR A 215 23.29 0.62 -25.32
N GLN A 216 22.40 -0.34 -25.07
CA GLN A 216 21.97 -1.31 -26.08
C GLN A 216 21.22 -0.63 -27.23
N LEU A 217 20.31 0.30 -26.94
CA LEU A 217 19.63 1.10 -27.97
C LEU A 217 20.63 1.93 -28.80
N GLN A 218 21.65 2.49 -28.16
CA GLN A 218 22.68 3.26 -28.86
C GLN A 218 23.50 2.38 -29.81
N LYS A 219 23.79 1.13 -29.44
CA LYS A 219 24.50 0.18 -30.30
C LYS A 219 23.69 -0.22 -31.53
N GLU A 220 22.36 -0.20 -31.45
CA GLU A 220 21.48 -0.49 -32.59
C GLU A 220 21.45 0.68 -33.60
N THR A 221 21.79 1.90 -33.16
CA THR A 221 21.90 3.09 -34.02
C THR A 221 23.25 3.81 -33.81
N PRO A 222 24.38 3.19 -34.18
CA PRO A 222 25.72 3.65 -33.79
C PRO A 222 26.13 4.98 -34.42
N GLU A 223 25.48 5.40 -35.50
CA GLU A 223 25.82 6.64 -36.23
C GLU A 223 25.13 7.89 -35.67
N GLN A 224 24.28 7.76 -34.64
CA GLN A 224 23.48 8.87 -34.13
C GLN A 224 23.58 9.01 -32.62
N LYS A 225 23.64 10.25 -32.12
CA LYS A 225 23.39 10.52 -30.71
C LYS A 225 21.92 10.28 -30.46
N ILE A 226 21.59 9.17 -29.79
CA ILE A 226 20.20 8.84 -29.50
C ILE A 226 19.66 9.67 -28.32
N GLN A 227 18.38 9.99 -28.39
CA GLN A 227 17.59 10.51 -27.29
C GLN A 227 16.36 9.62 -27.13
N VAL A 228 15.93 9.40 -25.89
CA VAL A 228 14.78 8.54 -25.59
C VAL A 228 13.60 9.35 -25.05
N ALA A 229 12.40 8.79 -25.20
CA ALA A 229 11.21 9.27 -24.52
C ALA A 229 10.94 8.38 -23.30
N VAL A 230 10.94 8.95 -22.10
CA VAL A 230 10.60 8.25 -20.85
C VAL A 230 9.11 8.47 -20.59
N ARG A 231 8.34 7.38 -20.50
CA ARG A 231 6.88 7.40 -20.44
C ARG A 231 6.38 6.49 -19.35
N SER A 232 5.30 6.88 -18.67
CA SER A 232 4.63 5.97 -17.76
C SER A 232 3.88 4.87 -18.52
N SER A 233 3.82 3.71 -17.89
CA SER A 233 3.04 2.56 -18.34
C SER A 233 2.52 1.84 -17.11
N ALA A 234 1.30 2.17 -16.68
CA ALA A 234 0.69 1.52 -15.53
C ALA A 234 0.02 0.17 -15.90
N MET A 235 -0.11 -0.71 -14.90
CA MET A 235 -0.67 -2.06 -15.04
C MET A 235 -2.18 -2.10 -15.28
N VAL A 236 -2.89 -1.09 -14.76
CA VAL A 236 -4.36 -1.03 -14.78
C VAL A 236 -4.81 0.20 -15.58
N GLU A 237 -4.21 0.43 -16.74
CA GLU A 237 -4.62 1.56 -17.60
C GLU A 237 -5.87 1.25 -18.45
N ASP A 238 -6.20 -0.03 -18.65
CA ASP A 238 -7.35 -0.49 -19.44
C ASP A 238 -8.53 -0.95 -18.58
N SER A 239 -8.73 -0.32 -17.41
CA SER A 239 -9.97 -0.46 -16.67
C SER A 239 -11.04 0.50 -17.23
N ALA A 240 -12.26 0.51 -16.69
CA ALA A 240 -13.29 1.50 -17.07
C ALA A 240 -12.85 2.96 -16.83
N LEU A 241 -11.74 3.18 -16.12
CA LEU A 241 -11.10 4.47 -15.88
C LEU A 241 -9.90 4.62 -16.82
N SER A 242 -9.95 5.61 -17.71
CA SER A 242 -8.84 5.97 -18.59
C SER A 242 -7.86 6.92 -17.88
N PHE A 243 -6.58 6.57 -17.88
CA PHE A 243 -5.49 7.39 -17.34
C PHE A 243 -4.73 8.16 -18.43
N ALA A 244 -5.35 8.35 -19.60
CA ALA A 244 -4.72 9.05 -20.73
C ALA A 244 -4.38 10.50 -20.35
N GLY A 245 -3.10 10.87 -20.50
CA GLY A 245 -2.62 12.25 -20.30
C GLY A 245 -2.42 12.68 -18.84
N GLN A 246 -2.60 11.79 -17.86
CA GLN A 246 -2.43 12.14 -16.43
C GLN A 246 -0.96 12.11 -15.96
N TYR A 247 -0.16 11.21 -16.53
CA TYR A 247 1.22 11.00 -16.10
C TYR A 247 2.23 11.76 -16.97
N THR A 248 3.37 12.12 -16.37
CA THR A 248 4.45 12.85 -17.05
C THR A 248 5.08 12.00 -18.16
N THR A 249 5.39 12.64 -19.29
CA THR A 249 6.20 12.08 -20.37
C THR A 249 7.37 13.02 -20.64
N CYS A 250 8.59 12.51 -20.53
CA CYS A 250 9.81 13.27 -20.75
C CYS A 250 10.37 12.92 -22.13
N LEU A 251 10.50 13.91 -23.01
CA LEU A 251 11.03 13.74 -24.37
C LEU A 251 12.49 14.23 -24.46
N GLY A 252 13.24 13.70 -25.42
CA GLY A 252 14.60 14.18 -25.68
C GLY A 252 15.61 13.82 -24.58
N VAL A 253 15.37 12.75 -23.83
CA VAL A 253 16.17 12.38 -22.66
C VAL A 253 17.49 11.75 -23.09
N GLU A 254 18.60 12.33 -22.62
CA GLU A 254 19.95 11.78 -22.80
C GLU A 254 20.29 10.82 -21.66
N GLN A 255 21.28 9.96 -21.88
CA GLN A 255 21.71 8.95 -20.90
C GLN A 255 21.97 9.51 -19.50
N ALA A 256 22.63 10.67 -19.40
CA ALA A 256 22.96 11.31 -18.14
C ALA A 256 21.74 11.75 -17.32
N ALA A 257 20.61 12.03 -17.98
CA ALA A 257 19.37 12.44 -17.32
C ALA A 257 18.38 11.27 -17.12
N LEU A 258 18.72 10.04 -17.55
CA LEU A 258 17.79 8.92 -17.60
C LEU A 258 17.23 8.56 -16.22
N CYS A 259 18.09 8.45 -15.21
CA CYS A 259 17.70 8.12 -13.83
C CYS A 259 16.83 9.22 -13.21
N GLU A 260 17.16 10.50 -13.45
CA GLU A 260 16.35 11.63 -12.98
C GLU A 260 14.96 11.63 -13.62
N LYS A 261 14.89 11.47 -14.95
CA LYS A 261 13.62 11.43 -15.68
C LYS A 261 12.80 10.18 -15.38
N TYR A 262 13.45 9.08 -15.03
CA TYR A 262 12.77 7.91 -14.48
C TYR A 262 12.04 8.26 -13.18
N LYS A 263 12.70 8.93 -12.24
CA LYS A 263 12.08 9.39 -10.98
C LYS A 263 10.93 10.36 -11.22
N GLU A 264 11.08 11.33 -12.15
CA GLU A 264 10.00 12.26 -12.49
C GLU A 264 8.74 11.54 -13.00
N VAL A 265 8.92 10.52 -13.85
CA VAL A 265 7.81 9.71 -14.35
C VAL A 265 7.19 8.87 -13.24
N LEU A 266 7.97 8.30 -12.32
CA LEU A 266 7.45 7.61 -11.15
C LEU A 266 6.66 8.52 -10.22
N ALA A 267 7.19 9.71 -9.93
CA ALA A 267 6.58 10.70 -9.04
C ALA A 267 5.25 11.20 -9.61
N SER A 268 5.07 11.21 -10.93
CA SER A 268 3.82 11.65 -11.56
C SER A 268 2.63 10.72 -11.32
N LYS A 269 2.85 9.55 -10.69
CA LYS A 269 1.81 8.57 -10.38
C LYS A 269 1.02 8.95 -9.13
#